data_AF-A0A0C1D5H0-F1
#
_entry.id   AF-A0A0C1D5H0-F1
#
_cell.length_a   1.000
_cell.length_b   1.000
_cell.length_c   1.000
_cell.angle_alpha   90.00
_cell.angle_beta   90.00
_cell.angle_gamma   90.00
#
_symmetry.space_group_name_H-M   'P 1'
#
loop_
_entity.id
_entity.type
_entity.pdbx_description
1 polymer ?
#
loop_
_entity_poly.entity_id
_entity_poly.type
_entity_poly.pdbx_seq_one_letter_code
_entity_poly.pdbx_strand_id
1 'polypeptide(L)'
;MGWKGENPDTVYHHFDDSGIRVYLDKTDCSAETENCARFFCQHQNYSSVQVKGFYYLRGHRKQVIHSRVLVGVLEAESLPPELFEIVHCLTFWNQEGADCYMMNAEKHETYSDFILKCIAADCRVVVEPCADRFATGKGGNHVWVSHKESGIRILFIHF
;
A
#
# COMPACT_ATOMS: atom_id res chain seq x y z
N MET A 1 -7.29 5.70 22.51
CA MET A 1 -7.27 6.80 21.53
C MET A 1 -7.02 6.16 20.18
N GLY A 2 -8.03 6.10 19.32
CA GLY A 2 -7.84 5.58 17.96
C GLY A 2 -7.11 6.64 17.14
N TRP A 3 -5.88 6.37 16.73
CA TRP A 3 -5.26 7.11 15.65
C TRP A 3 -6.13 6.94 14.40
N LYS A 4 -6.50 8.05 13.77
CA LYS A 4 -7.18 8.05 12.47
C LYS A 4 -6.17 8.52 11.45
N GLY A 5 -5.97 7.73 10.41
CA GLY A 5 -5.15 8.13 9.27
C GLY A 5 -5.65 9.43 8.66
N GLU A 6 -4.73 10.19 8.09
CA GLU A 6 -5.02 11.46 7.39
C GLU A 6 -5.37 11.19 5.92
N ASN A 7 -6.08 12.14 5.29
CA ASN A 7 -6.45 12.00 3.88
C ASN A 7 -5.20 11.96 2.99
N PRO A 8 -4.97 10.88 2.21
CA PRO A 8 -3.80 10.75 1.35
C PRO A 8 -3.60 11.92 0.37
N ASP A 9 -4.68 12.50 -0.15
CA ASP A 9 -4.62 13.64 -1.08
C ASP A 9 -3.98 14.89 -0.46
N THR A 10 -4.01 15.01 0.87
CA THR A 10 -3.41 16.14 1.60
C THR A 10 -2.01 15.84 2.14
N VAL A 11 -1.72 14.56 2.37
CA VAL A 11 -0.47 14.11 2.98
C VAL A 11 0.62 13.93 1.95
N TYR A 12 0.30 13.29 0.82
CA TYR A 12 1.25 12.86 -0.18
C TYR A 12 1.30 13.81 -1.37
N HIS A 13 2.42 13.82 -2.09
CA HIS A 13 2.47 14.41 -3.43
C HIS A 13 1.74 13.46 -4.39
N HIS A 14 1.03 14.00 -5.38
CA HIS A 14 0.40 13.16 -6.39
C HIS A 14 0.37 13.82 -7.76
N PHE A 15 0.32 12.98 -8.80
CA PHE A 15 0.15 13.38 -10.19
C PHE A 15 -0.71 12.37 -10.95
N ASP A 16 -1.16 12.73 -12.15
CA ASP A 16 -1.91 11.83 -13.03
C ASP A 16 -0.97 11.16 -14.05
N ASP A 17 -1.09 9.85 -14.19
CA ASP A 17 -0.47 9.06 -15.25
C ASP A 17 -1.55 8.25 -15.98
N SER A 18 -1.97 8.74 -17.15
CA SER A 18 -2.98 8.09 -17.99
C SER A 18 -4.32 7.84 -17.28
N GLY A 19 -4.76 8.77 -16.44
CA GLY A 19 -6.00 8.65 -15.66
C GLY A 19 -5.87 7.84 -14.37
N ILE A 20 -4.64 7.44 -14.00
CA ILE A 20 -4.33 6.80 -12.71
C ILE A 20 -3.64 7.84 -11.82
N ARG A 21 -4.16 8.04 -10.62
CA ARG A 21 -3.54 8.93 -9.64
C ARG A 21 -2.37 8.25 -8.93
N VAL A 22 -1.15 8.73 -9.15
CA VAL A 22 0.07 8.21 -8.52
C VAL A 22 0.41 9.06 -7.30
N TYR A 23 0.60 8.43 -6.14
CA TYR A 23 0.96 9.07 -4.88
C TYR A 23 2.41 8.74 -4.51
N LEU A 24 3.17 9.77 -4.13
CA LEU A 24 4.56 9.72 -3.69
C LEU A 24 4.72 10.41 -2.34
N ASP A 25 5.73 10.00 -1.57
CA ASP A 25 6.17 10.76 -0.41
C ASP A 25 6.66 12.15 -0.84
N LYS A 26 6.21 13.23 -0.19
CA LYS A 26 6.60 14.62 -0.52
C LYS A 26 8.12 14.86 -0.50
N THR A 27 8.85 14.05 0.25
CA THR A 27 10.30 14.10 0.39
C THR A 27 11.02 13.18 -0.61
N ASP A 28 10.29 12.41 -1.40
CA ASP A 28 10.80 11.47 -2.41
C ASP A 28 10.07 11.65 -3.76
N CYS A 29 10.10 12.87 -4.29
CA CYS A 29 9.56 13.19 -5.62
C CYS A 29 10.68 13.43 -6.63
N SER A 30 11.73 12.60 -6.57
CA SER A 30 12.82 12.69 -7.56
C SER A 30 12.34 12.18 -8.92
N ALA A 31 12.97 12.64 -10.01
CA ALA A 31 12.67 12.13 -11.35
C ALA A 31 12.89 10.60 -11.46
N GLU A 32 13.84 10.05 -10.71
CA GLU A 32 14.05 8.59 -10.63
C GLU A 32 12.83 7.90 -10.00
N THR A 33 12.38 8.40 -8.86
CA THR A 33 11.22 7.85 -8.13
C THR A 33 9.94 7.94 -8.97
N GLU A 34 9.69 9.08 -9.62
CA GLU A 34 8.56 9.25 -10.53
C GLU A 34 8.62 8.26 -11.71
N ASN A 35 9.79 8.10 -12.33
CA ASN A 35 9.97 7.16 -13.44
C ASN A 35 9.75 5.72 -12.99
N CYS A 36 10.24 5.32 -11.81
CA CYS A 36 9.97 4.01 -11.24
C CYS A 36 8.47 3.82 -10.96
N ALA A 37 7.78 4.80 -10.40
CA ALA A 37 6.35 4.73 -10.13
C ALA A 37 5.53 4.58 -11.43
N ARG A 38 5.83 5.38 -12.46
CA ARG A 38 5.20 5.27 -13.80
C ARG A 38 5.48 3.91 -14.43
N PHE A 39 6.74 3.44 -14.37
CA PHE A 39 7.10 2.13 -14.90
C PHE A 39 6.26 1.02 -14.26
N PHE A 40 6.18 1.00 -12.92
CA PHE A 40 5.34 0.03 -12.22
C PHE A 40 3.86 0.15 -12.61
N CYS A 41 3.32 1.37 -12.67
CA CYS A 41 1.94 1.62 -13.08
C CYS A 41 1.62 1.01 -14.46
N GLN A 42 2.52 1.19 -15.42
CA GLN A 42 2.33 0.71 -16.80
C GLN A 42 2.58 -0.78 -17.00
N HIS A 43 3.43 -1.40 -16.16
CA HIS A 43 3.88 -2.79 -16.35
C HIS A 43 3.15 -3.81 -15.48
N GLN A 44 2.36 -3.36 -14.49
CA GLN A 44 1.54 -4.27 -13.68
C GLN A 44 0.21 -4.56 -14.40
N ASN A 45 0.10 -5.74 -14.99
CA ASN A 45 -1.09 -6.19 -15.68
C ASN A 45 -2.10 -6.79 -14.69
N TYR A 46 -2.83 -5.94 -13.97
CA TYR A 46 -3.99 -6.37 -13.20
C TYR A 46 -5.19 -6.54 -14.13
N SER A 47 -5.18 -7.60 -14.94
CA SER A 47 -6.17 -7.84 -16.01
C SER A 47 -7.64 -7.88 -15.55
N SER A 48 -7.89 -7.96 -14.23
CA SER A 48 -9.21 -7.95 -13.62
C SER A 48 -9.47 -6.80 -12.64
N VAL A 49 -8.56 -5.83 -12.49
CA VAL A 49 -8.68 -4.72 -11.52
C VAL A 49 -8.67 -3.40 -12.27
N GLN A 50 -9.72 -2.59 -12.10
CA GLN A 50 -9.73 -1.27 -12.71
C GLN A 50 -8.96 -0.28 -11.83
N VAL A 51 -7.65 -0.16 -12.06
CA VAL A 51 -6.78 0.72 -11.27
C VAL A 51 -7.19 2.19 -11.45
N LYS A 52 -7.40 2.88 -10.32
CA LYS A 52 -7.74 4.30 -10.20
C LYS A 52 -6.64 5.11 -9.51
N GLY A 53 -5.89 4.45 -8.61
CA GLY A 53 -4.80 5.08 -7.89
C GLY A 53 -3.68 4.12 -7.53
N PHE A 54 -2.52 4.68 -7.24
CA PHE A 54 -1.28 3.93 -7.04
C PHE A 54 -0.41 4.59 -5.97
N TYR A 55 -0.14 3.89 -4.87
CA TYR A 55 0.68 4.36 -3.76
C TYR A 55 2.09 3.80 -3.88
N TYR A 56 3.05 4.64 -4.30
CA TYR A 56 4.47 4.31 -4.39
C TYR A 56 5.25 5.09 -3.33
N LEU A 57 5.15 4.62 -2.08
CA LEU A 57 5.57 5.38 -0.89
C LEU A 57 6.83 4.76 -0.27
N ARG A 58 8.02 5.15 -0.75
CA ARG A 58 9.30 4.57 -0.32
C ARG A 58 9.70 4.89 1.12
N GLY A 59 9.09 5.91 1.73
CA GLY A 59 9.40 6.39 3.09
C GLY A 59 10.10 7.76 3.08
N HIS A 60 10.00 8.48 4.20
CA HIS A 60 10.54 9.83 4.32
C HIS A 60 11.98 9.90 4.84
N ARG A 61 12.41 8.91 5.63
CA ARG A 61 13.72 8.92 6.31
C ARG A 61 14.64 7.78 5.88
N LYS A 62 14.11 6.56 5.82
CA LYS A 62 14.82 5.36 5.38
C LYS A 62 14.14 4.82 4.14
N GLN A 63 14.38 5.45 2.99
CA GLN A 63 13.73 5.03 1.76
C GLN A 63 14.13 3.59 1.39
N VAL A 64 13.17 2.68 1.23
CA VAL A 64 13.47 1.37 0.65
C VAL A 64 13.95 1.53 -0.79
N ILE A 65 14.78 0.58 -1.23
CA ILE A 65 15.25 0.53 -2.62
C ILE A 65 14.08 0.28 -3.59
N HIS A 66 14.15 0.86 -4.79
CA HIS A 66 13.07 0.84 -5.80
C HIS A 66 12.53 -0.56 -6.14
N SER A 67 13.37 -1.60 -6.06
CA SER A 67 13.00 -3.00 -6.38
C SER A 67 12.33 -3.75 -5.22
N ARG A 68 12.11 -3.11 -4.08
CA ARG A 68 11.54 -3.71 -2.87
C ARG A 68 10.44 -2.83 -2.26
N VAL A 69 9.83 -1.96 -3.08
CA VAL A 69 8.74 -1.10 -2.62
C VAL A 69 7.48 -1.94 -2.52
N LEU A 70 6.89 -1.98 -1.32
CA LEU A 70 5.53 -2.43 -1.12
C LEU A 70 4.59 -1.37 -1.70
N VAL A 71 3.77 -1.78 -2.66
CA VAL A 71 2.93 -0.88 -3.46
C VAL A 71 1.47 -1.06 -3.11
N GLY A 72 0.74 0.04 -2.94
CA GLY A 72 -0.72 0.02 -2.84
C GLY A 72 -1.38 0.34 -4.19
N VAL A 73 -2.42 -0.40 -4.57
CA VAL A 73 -3.17 -0.22 -5.82
C VAL A 73 -4.64 -0.05 -5.48
N LEU A 74 -5.19 1.13 -5.80
CA LEU A 74 -6.55 1.52 -5.51
C LEU A 74 -7.44 1.24 -6.73
N GLU A 75 -8.53 0.51 -6.54
CA GLU A 75 -9.56 0.29 -7.58
C GLU A 75 -10.81 1.14 -7.33
N ALA A 76 -10.99 1.64 -6.11
CA ALA A 76 -11.98 2.67 -5.82
C ALA A 76 -11.52 4.05 -6.31
N GLU A 77 -12.46 4.96 -6.60
CA GLU A 77 -12.14 6.36 -6.96
C GLU A 77 -11.40 7.10 -5.84
N SER A 78 -11.69 6.74 -4.59
CA SER A 78 -10.99 7.24 -3.42
C SER A 78 -10.95 6.17 -2.33
N LEU A 79 -9.92 6.26 -1.47
CA LEU A 79 -9.84 5.41 -0.30
C LEU A 79 -10.87 5.90 0.74
N PRO A 80 -11.71 5.02 1.32
CA PRO A 80 -12.59 5.41 2.42
C PRO A 80 -11.79 5.92 3.63
N PRO A 81 -12.27 6.95 4.34
CA PRO A 81 -11.55 7.52 5.49
C PRO A 81 -11.22 6.53 6.60
N GLU A 82 -12.06 5.51 6.76
CA GLU A 82 -11.86 4.43 7.74
C GLU A 82 -10.62 3.58 7.43
N LEU A 83 -10.14 3.61 6.19
CA LEU A 83 -9.00 2.82 5.71
C LEU A 83 -7.73 3.65 5.50
N PHE A 84 -7.75 4.96 5.78
CA PHE A 84 -6.60 5.85 5.59
C PHE A 84 -5.33 5.37 6.32
N GLU A 85 -5.50 4.76 7.49
CA GLU A 85 -4.38 4.24 8.28
C GLU A 85 -3.57 3.15 7.53
N ILE A 86 -4.20 2.42 6.60
CA ILE A 86 -3.48 1.41 5.80
C ILE A 86 -2.36 2.05 4.97
N VAL A 87 -2.56 3.28 4.49
CA VAL A 87 -1.55 4.02 3.73
C VAL A 87 -0.38 4.41 4.63
N HIS A 88 -0.64 4.72 5.90
CA HIS A 88 0.41 4.94 6.89
C HIS A 88 1.23 3.67 7.15
N CYS A 89 0.57 2.53 7.32
CA CYS A 89 1.23 1.23 7.46
C CYS A 89 2.10 0.90 6.24
N LEU A 90 1.62 1.22 5.01
CA LEU A 90 2.40 1.04 3.78
C LEU A 90 3.72 1.82 3.82
N THR A 91 3.66 3.12 4.15
CA THR A 91 4.86 3.95 4.30
C THR A 91 5.78 3.42 5.41
N PHE A 92 5.21 2.98 6.55
CA PHE A 92 5.99 2.41 7.65
C PHE A 92 6.80 1.18 7.23
N TRP A 93 6.17 0.20 6.57
CA TRP A 93 6.87 -1.03 6.16
C TRP A 93 7.88 -0.79 5.05
N ASN A 94 7.65 0.19 4.18
CA ASN A 94 8.66 0.65 3.24
C ASN A 94 9.82 1.39 3.92
N GLN A 95 9.66 1.91 5.14
CA GLN A 95 10.73 2.60 5.84
C GLN A 95 11.51 1.68 6.80
N GLU A 96 10.80 0.91 7.60
CA GLU A 96 11.38 0.14 8.71
C GLU A 96 11.43 -1.38 8.43
N GLY A 97 10.86 -1.84 7.31
CA GLY A 97 10.69 -3.26 7.01
C GLY A 97 11.99 -4.06 7.02
N ALA A 98 13.08 -3.49 6.51
CA ALA A 98 14.40 -4.14 6.50
C ALA A 98 14.92 -4.40 7.93
N ASP A 99 14.83 -3.41 8.81
CA ASP A 99 15.27 -3.52 10.20
C ASP A 99 14.38 -4.48 10.98
N CYS A 100 13.06 -4.36 10.80
CA CYS A 100 12.09 -5.27 11.41
C CYS A 100 12.32 -6.72 10.98
N TYR A 101 12.61 -6.96 9.70
CA TYR A 101 12.91 -8.29 9.18
C TYR A 101 14.17 -8.87 9.81
N MET A 102 15.27 -8.11 9.87
CA MET A 102 16.51 -8.59 10.48
C MET A 102 16.34 -8.98 11.95
N MET A 103 15.44 -8.32 12.67
CA MET A 103 15.20 -8.57 14.09
C MET A 103 14.19 -9.69 14.37
N ASN A 104 13.17 -9.85 13.51
CA ASN A 104 11.98 -10.64 13.84
C ASN A 104 11.64 -11.76 12.85
N ALA A 105 12.35 -11.86 11.71
CA ALA A 105 12.04 -12.89 10.72
C ALA A 105 12.26 -14.30 11.27
N GLU A 106 11.35 -15.20 10.91
CA GLU A 106 11.48 -16.61 11.26
C GLU A 106 12.54 -17.29 10.41
N LYS A 107 13.11 -18.38 10.92
CA LYS A 107 14.13 -19.14 10.18
C LYS A 107 13.52 -19.67 8.87
N HIS A 108 14.10 -19.26 7.73
CA HIS A 108 13.66 -19.55 6.35
C HIS A 108 12.52 -18.70 5.79
N GLU A 109 12.03 -17.71 6.51
CA GLU A 109 11.07 -16.73 5.96
C GLU A 109 11.78 -15.83 4.94
N THR A 110 11.13 -15.54 3.80
CA THR A 110 11.66 -14.56 2.85
C THR A 110 11.26 -13.15 3.26
N TYR A 111 12.00 -12.13 2.79
CA TYR A 111 11.65 -10.73 3.06
C TYR A 111 10.22 -10.38 2.63
N SER A 112 9.81 -10.82 1.42
CA SER A 112 8.45 -10.57 0.91
C SER A 112 7.40 -11.25 1.79
N ASP A 113 7.61 -12.50 2.17
CA ASP A 113 6.66 -13.23 3.03
C ASP A 113 6.47 -12.57 4.38
N PHE A 114 7.57 -12.11 4.99
CA PHE A 114 7.56 -11.37 6.25
C PHE A 114 6.78 -10.06 6.12
N ILE A 115 7.11 -9.21 5.13
CA ILE A 115 6.44 -7.92 4.94
C ILE A 115 4.95 -8.12 4.65
N LEU A 116 4.60 -9.09 3.79
CA LEU A 116 3.19 -9.40 3.49
C LEU A 116 2.45 -9.98 4.70
N LYS A 117 3.12 -10.75 5.58
CA LYS A 117 2.55 -11.24 6.85
C LYS A 117 2.24 -10.06 7.77
N CYS A 118 3.17 -9.13 7.90
CA CYS A 118 3.04 -7.95 8.74
C CYS A 118 1.94 -6.99 8.26
N ILE A 119 1.97 -6.55 6.99
CA ILE A 119 0.93 -5.65 6.46
C ILE A 119 -0.45 -6.30 6.45
N ALA A 120 -0.55 -7.63 6.28
CA ALA A 120 -1.82 -8.34 6.43
C ALA A 120 -2.37 -8.28 7.86
N ALA A 121 -1.51 -8.33 8.87
CA ALA A 121 -1.92 -8.18 10.26
C ALA A 121 -2.42 -6.75 10.54
N ASP A 122 -1.70 -5.73 10.05
CA ASP A 122 -2.11 -4.33 10.20
C ASP A 122 -3.44 -4.05 9.50
N CYS A 123 -3.61 -4.55 8.27
CA CYS A 123 -4.88 -4.40 7.55
C CYS A 123 -6.06 -5.01 8.34
N ARG A 124 -5.86 -6.14 9.03
CA ARG A 124 -6.90 -6.73 9.89
C ARG A 124 -7.24 -5.80 11.05
N VAL A 125 -6.23 -5.28 11.75
CA VAL A 125 -6.42 -4.35 12.87
C VAL A 125 -7.16 -3.07 12.43
N VAL A 126 -6.81 -2.52 11.26
CA VAL A 126 -7.47 -1.32 10.71
C VAL A 126 -8.90 -1.60 10.25
N VAL A 127 -9.17 -2.79 9.69
CA VAL A 127 -10.51 -3.18 9.21
C VAL A 127 -11.44 -3.64 10.34
N GLU A 128 -10.92 -4.18 11.44
CA GLU A 128 -11.70 -4.70 12.59
C GLU A 128 -12.82 -3.75 13.05
N PRO A 129 -12.58 -2.43 13.25
CA PRO A 129 -13.62 -1.51 13.74
C PRO A 129 -14.74 -1.24 12.73
N CYS A 130 -14.54 -1.56 11.45
CA CYS A 130 -15.49 -1.38 10.36
C CYS A 130 -15.73 -2.69 9.59
N ALA A 131 -15.58 -3.82 10.29
CA ALA A 131 -15.68 -5.16 9.74
C ALA A 131 -17.10 -5.51 9.26
N ASP A 132 -18.13 -4.75 9.62
CA ASP A 132 -19.48 -4.85 9.05
C ASP A 132 -19.50 -4.44 7.56
N ARG A 133 -18.66 -3.50 7.16
CA ARG A 133 -18.60 -2.94 5.80
C ARG A 133 -17.44 -3.46 4.96
N PHE A 134 -16.29 -3.72 5.59
CA PHE A 134 -15.07 -4.09 4.88
C PHE A 134 -14.57 -5.47 5.28
N ALA A 135 -13.82 -6.09 4.38
CA ALA A 135 -13.12 -7.34 4.62
C ALA A 135 -11.69 -7.23 4.09
N THR A 136 -10.75 -7.96 4.71
CA THR A 136 -9.37 -8.05 4.26
C THR A 136 -8.89 -9.50 4.21
N GLY A 137 -7.93 -9.77 3.34
CA GLY A 137 -7.30 -11.09 3.21
C GLY A 137 -5.92 -11.00 2.58
N LYS A 138 -5.20 -12.13 2.63
CA LYS A 138 -3.90 -12.34 1.99
C LYS A 138 -4.04 -13.48 0.98
N GLY A 139 -3.46 -13.33 -0.21
CA GLY A 139 -3.41 -14.37 -1.24
C GLY A 139 -2.09 -14.30 -2.00
N GLY A 140 -1.35 -15.41 -2.10
CA GLY A 140 -0.03 -15.43 -2.74
C GLY A 140 0.85 -14.27 -2.26
N ASN A 141 1.22 -13.40 -3.20
CA ASN A 141 2.11 -12.26 -2.98
C ASN A 141 1.36 -10.91 -2.80
N HIS A 142 0.10 -10.93 -2.37
CA HIS A 142 -0.66 -9.71 -2.15
C HIS A 142 -1.58 -9.77 -0.92
N VAL A 143 -1.92 -8.59 -0.43
CA VAL A 143 -2.96 -8.33 0.57
C VAL A 143 -4.06 -7.51 -0.11
N TRP A 144 -5.32 -7.73 0.25
CA TRP A 144 -6.43 -6.98 -0.31
C TRP A 144 -7.39 -6.52 0.78
N VAL A 145 -8.12 -5.44 0.47
CA VAL A 145 -9.27 -4.95 1.22
C VAL A 145 -10.43 -4.76 0.25
N SER A 146 -11.64 -5.19 0.61
CA SER A 146 -12.83 -5.05 -0.23
C SER A 146 -14.04 -4.58 0.56
N HIS A 147 -14.96 -3.91 -0.14
CA HIS A 147 -16.29 -3.62 0.37
C HIS A 147 -17.16 -4.89 0.33
N LYS A 148 -17.78 -5.25 1.44
CA LYS A 148 -18.53 -6.52 1.58
C LYS A 148 -19.76 -6.59 0.69
N GLU A 149 -20.53 -5.50 0.62
CA GLU A 149 -21.81 -5.48 -0.07
C GLU A 149 -21.65 -5.49 -1.60
N SER A 150 -20.71 -4.69 -2.12
CA SER A 150 -20.49 -4.56 -3.57
C SER A 150 -19.49 -5.57 -4.12
N GLY A 151 -18.71 -6.23 -3.24
CA GLY A 151 -17.63 -7.14 -3.64
C GLY A 151 -16.41 -6.45 -4.28
N ILE A 152 -16.46 -5.14 -4.46
CA ILE A 152 -15.39 -4.35 -5.07
C ILE A 152 -14.15 -4.40 -4.18
N ARG A 153 -13.00 -4.69 -4.79
CA ARG A 153 -11.71 -4.57 -4.11
C ARG A 153 -11.36 -3.09 -4.08
N ILE A 154 -11.13 -2.57 -2.89
CA ILE A 154 -10.84 -1.16 -2.67
C ILE A 154 -9.35 -0.94 -2.89
N LEU A 155 -8.54 -1.77 -2.23
CA LEU A 155 -7.10 -1.67 -2.19
C LEU A 155 -6.48 -3.05 -2.34
N PHE A 156 -5.47 -3.16 -3.19
CA PHE A 156 -4.51 -4.26 -3.23
C PHE A 156 -3.16 -3.75 -2.77
N ILE A 157 -2.40 -4.57 -2.06
CA ILE A 157 -1.04 -4.28 -1.65
C ILE A 157 -0.16 -5.41 -2.16
N HIS A 158 0.87 -5.06 -2.94
CA HIS A 158 1.76 -5.97 -3.65
C HIS A 158 3.22 -5.71 -3.29
N PHE A 159 3.99 -6.79 -3.19
CA PHE A 159 5.44 -6.79 -3.04
C PHE A 159 6.10 -7.57 -4.19
#